data_AF-A0A7W8J942-F1
#
_entry.id   AF-A0A7W8J942-F1
#
_cell.length_a   1.000
_cell.length_b   1.000
_cell.length_c   1.000
_cell.angle_alpha   90.00
_cell.angle_beta   90.00
_cell.angle_gamma   90.00
#
_symmetry.space_group_name_H-M   'P 1'
#
loop_
_entity.id
_entity.type
_entity.pdbx_description
1 polymer ?
#
loop_
_entity_poly.entity_id
_entity_poly.type
_entity_poly.pdbx_seq_one_letter_code
_entity_poly.pdbx_strand_id
1 'polypeptide(L)'
;MDLRGNCLISRRRVVSARTVLLFCSTIMTVPIKVPVLAEQPSKKQSHLSPVGWVNSYIGTGGGGTEYGGTMPLVTMPFGMTNWTAQTRQNKISVTSYAYEDRTISGFIGTHQPAIWMGTTVT
;
A
#
# COMPACT_ATOMS: atom_id res chain seq x y z
N MET A 1 42.89 45.07 46.20
CA MET A 1 43.05 46.23 45.29
C MET A 1 41.66 46.65 44.87
N ASP A 2 41.40 47.92 45.12
CA ASP A 2 40.08 48.53 45.19
C ASP A 2 39.65 49.13 43.83
N LEU A 3 38.33 49.08 43.58
CA LEU A 3 37.52 49.96 42.73
C LEU A 3 37.68 50.01 41.19
N ARG A 4 36.49 50.10 40.56
CA ARG A 4 36.05 50.87 39.36
C ARG A 4 35.49 49.94 38.27
N GLY A 5 34.24 50.04 37.81
CA GLY A 5 33.19 51.00 38.13
C GLY A 5 31.93 50.82 37.28
N ASN A 6 30.94 51.65 37.62
CA ASN A 6 29.87 52.24 36.80
C ASN A 6 28.79 51.29 36.26
N CYS A 7 27.63 51.18 36.92
CA CYS A 7 26.52 52.15 36.92
C CYS A 7 25.98 52.44 35.51
N LEU A 8 24.95 51.69 35.11
CA LEU A 8 23.94 52.13 34.14
C LEU A 8 22.55 51.80 34.70
N ILE A 9 21.97 52.79 35.37
CA ILE A 9 20.53 52.86 35.65
C ILE A 9 19.80 52.97 34.31
N SER A 10 19.21 51.87 33.84
CA SER A 10 18.24 51.89 32.74
C SER A 10 16.84 51.99 33.35
N ARG A 11 16.18 53.12 33.07
CA ARG A 11 14.85 53.47 33.56
C ARG A 11 13.83 52.42 33.11
N ARG A 12 13.25 51.64 34.04
CA ARG A 12 12.11 50.77 33.73
C ARG A 12 10.90 51.65 33.40
N ARG A 13 10.52 51.72 32.13
CA ARG A 13 9.20 52.26 31.73
C ARG A 13 8.13 51.34 32.31
N VAL A 14 7.34 51.85 33.24
CA VAL A 14 6.19 51.14 33.81
C VAL A 14 5.15 50.97 32.70
N VAL A 15 5.03 49.76 32.16
CA VAL A 15 4.00 49.42 31.16
C VAL A 15 2.67 49.28 31.89
N SER A 16 1.67 50.06 31.47
CA SER A 16 0.36 50.18 32.13
C SER A 16 -0.43 48.86 32.10
N ALA A 17 -0.99 48.48 33.25
CA ALA A 17 -1.76 47.25 33.46
C ALA A 17 -2.96 47.08 32.50
N ARG A 18 -3.45 48.17 31.89
CA ARG A 18 -4.52 48.13 30.88
C ARG A 18 -4.09 47.49 29.55
N THR A 19 -2.80 47.55 29.20
CA THR A 19 -2.27 46.95 27.97
C THR A 19 -2.10 45.43 28.10
N VAL A 20 -1.88 44.93 29.32
CA VAL A 20 -1.69 43.48 29.57
C VAL A 20 -3.02 42.72 29.55
N LEU A 21 -4.11 43.34 30.02
CA LEU A 21 -5.41 42.68 30.12
C LEU A 21 -6.12 42.48 28.76
N LEU A 22 -5.86 43.35 27.77
CA LEU A 22 -6.47 43.23 26.43
C LEU A 22 -5.81 42.15 25.54
N PHE A 23 -4.59 41.72 25.86
CA PHE A 23 -3.91 40.64 25.14
C PHE A 23 -4.34 39.24 25.60
N CYS A 24 -4.97 39.12 26.78
CA CYS A 24 -5.33 37.83 27.36
C CYS A 24 -6.70 37.32 26.90
N SER A 25 -7.58 38.19 26.37
CA SER A 25 -8.94 37.81 25.97
C SER A 25 -9.08 37.41 24.50
N THR A 26 -8.07 37.59 23.65
CA THR A 26 -8.12 37.21 22.21
C THR A 26 -7.53 35.84 21.93
N ILE A 27 -6.99 35.14 22.93
CA ILE A 27 -6.29 33.85 22.76
C ILE A 27 -7.26 32.64 22.90
N MET A 28 -8.50 32.84 23.36
CA MET A 28 -9.43 31.73 23.66
C MET A 28 -10.40 31.31 22.53
N THR A 29 -10.26 31.82 21.31
CA THR A 29 -11.18 31.45 20.20
C THR A 29 -10.49 31.14 18.87
N VAL A 30 -9.21 30.75 18.90
CA VAL A 30 -8.58 30.13 17.72
C VAL A 30 -8.69 28.62 17.90
N PRO A 31 -9.53 27.89 17.12
CA PRO A 31 -9.41 26.45 17.07
C PRO A 31 -8.02 26.13 16.52
N ILE A 32 -7.12 25.70 17.41
CA ILE A 32 -5.87 25.05 17.03
C ILE A 32 -6.30 23.79 16.28
N LYS A 33 -6.31 23.87 14.95
CA LYS A 33 -6.34 22.71 14.08
C LYS A 33 -5.02 21.99 14.37
N VAL A 34 -5.05 21.07 15.34
CA VAL A 34 -3.95 20.15 15.55
C VAL A 34 -3.75 19.46 14.20
N PRO A 35 -2.57 19.57 13.57
CA PRO A 35 -2.26 18.64 12.51
C PRO A 35 -2.18 17.30 13.23
N VAL A 36 -3.28 16.53 13.20
CA VAL A 36 -3.19 15.08 13.27
C VAL A 36 -2.09 14.75 12.27
N LEU A 37 -0.96 14.29 12.80
CA LEU A 37 0.08 13.70 12.00
C LEU A 37 -0.55 12.43 11.43
N ALA A 38 -1.34 12.60 10.36
CA ALA A 38 -1.71 11.49 9.52
C ALA A 38 -0.37 10.90 9.13
N GLU A 39 -0.09 9.72 9.65
CA GLU A 39 1.10 8.96 9.32
C GLU A 39 1.02 8.72 7.81
N GLN A 40 1.65 9.61 7.05
CA GLN A 40 1.80 9.46 5.61
C GLN A 40 2.43 8.09 5.46
N PRO A 41 1.84 7.14 4.71
CA PRO A 41 2.46 5.85 4.51
C PRO A 41 3.81 6.12 3.85
N SER A 42 4.86 6.09 4.66
CA SER A 42 6.23 6.19 4.20
C SER A 42 6.39 5.02 3.25
N LYS A 43 6.41 5.31 1.93
CA LYS A 43 6.89 4.34 0.95
C LYS A 43 8.35 4.08 1.30
N LYS A 44 8.59 3.15 2.22
CA LYS A 44 9.89 2.52 2.37
C LYS A 44 10.17 1.92 1.01
N GLN A 45 11.12 2.48 0.30
CA GLN A 45 11.71 1.84 -0.86
C GLN A 45 12.59 0.71 -0.31
N SER A 46 11.93 -0.33 0.21
CA SER A 46 12.55 -1.59 0.53
C SER A 46 13.04 -2.15 -0.80
N HIS A 47 14.31 -2.51 -0.87
CA HIS A 47 14.80 -3.35 -1.96
C HIS A 47 13.83 -4.52 -2.09
N LEU A 48 13.07 -4.59 -3.19
CA LEU A 48 12.06 -5.62 -3.36
C LEU A 48 12.78 -6.97 -3.30
N SER A 49 12.32 -7.87 -2.43
CA SER A 49 12.71 -9.28 -2.53
C SER A 49 12.44 -9.77 -3.96
N PRO A 50 13.20 -10.72 -4.52
CA PRO A 50 12.99 -11.20 -5.89
C PRO A 50 11.52 -11.56 -6.23
N VAL A 51 10.77 -12.05 -5.24
CA VAL A 51 9.33 -12.35 -5.34
C VAL A 51 8.47 -11.13 -5.70
N GLY A 52 8.87 -9.93 -5.30
CA GLY A 52 8.15 -8.68 -5.60
C GLY A 52 8.20 -8.28 -7.09
N TRP A 53 9.08 -8.90 -7.87
CA TRP A 53 9.13 -8.73 -9.33
C TRP A 53 8.27 -9.74 -10.10
N VAL A 54 7.75 -10.76 -9.41
CA VAL A 54 6.96 -11.82 -10.05
C VAL A 54 5.54 -11.34 -10.27
N ASN A 55 5.07 -11.41 -11.52
CA ASN A 55 3.68 -11.17 -11.87
C ASN A 55 3.06 -12.45 -12.43
N SER A 56 2.22 -13.10 -11.62
CA SER A 56 1.56 -14.36 -11.97
C SER A 56 0.48 -14.23 -13.06
N TYR A 57 0.13 -13.01 -13.48
CA TYR A 57 -0.85 -12.77 -14.55
C TYR A 57 -0.23 -12.78 -15.95
N ILE A 58 1.10 -12.77 -16.08
CA ILE A 58 1.77 -12.80 -17.38
C ILE A 58 1.42 -14.11 -18.11
N GLY A 59 0.85 -14.01 -19.30
CA GLY A 59 0.44 -15.16 -20.11
C GLY A 59 -0.90 -15.80 -19.70
N THR A 60 -1.65 -15.15 -18.80
CA THR A 60 -3.00 -15.59 -18.35
C THR A 60 -4.14 -14.90 -19.10
N GLY A 61 -3.81 -13.93 -19.94
CA GLY A 61 -4.74 -13.22 -20.82
C GLY A 61 -4.32 -13.34 -22.28
N GLY A 62 -5.24 -13.03 -23.18
CA GLY A 62 -5.08 -13.08 -24.63
C GLY A 62 -6.11 -13.97 -25.33
N GLY A 63 -6.33 -13.70 -26.61
CA GLY A 63 -7.15 -14.53 -27.50
C GLY A 63 -6.29 -15.24 -28.54
N GLY A 64 -6.62 -16.49 -28.88
CA GLY A 64 -5.94 -17.23 -29.95
C GLY A 64 -4.45 -17.48 -29.66
N THR A 65 -3.58 -17.03 -30.56
CA THR A 65 -2.11 -17.24 -30.50
C THR A 65 -1.38 -16.37 -29.48
N GLU A 66 -2.02 -15.32 -28.97
CA GLU A 66 -1.44 -14.41 -27.98
C GLU A 66 -1.54 -14.99 -26.56
N TYR A 67 -2.27 -16.09 -26.40
CA TYR A 67 -2.54 -16.74 -25.14
C TYR A 67 -1.38 -17.64 -24.71
N GLY A 68 -0.69 -17.27 -23.62
CA GLY A 68 0.44 -18.04 -23.09
C GLY A 68 0.05 -19.38 -22.44
N GLY A 69 -1.25 -19.62 -22.18
CA GLY A 69 -1.71 -20.87 -21.58
C GLY A 69 -1.33 -21.05 -20.11
N THR A 70 -0.97 -19.96 -19.43
CA THR A 70 -0.57 -20.00 -18.01
C THR A 70 -1.74 -19.62 -17.09
N MET A 71 -1.57 -19.87 -15.80
CA MET A 71 -2.55 -19.58 -14.75
C MET A 71 -1.83 -18.94 -13.56
N PRO A 72 -2.50 -18.08 -12.78
CA PRO A 72 -1.93 -17.53 -11.56
C PRO A 72 -1.95 -18.59 -10.44
N LEU A 73 -1.05 -19.56 -10.54
CA LEU A 73 -0.94 -20.68 -9.61
C LEU A 73 -0.35 -20.22 -8.27
N VAL A 74 -1.00 -20.61 -7.19
CA VAL A 74 -0.53 -20.45 -5.81
C VAL A 74 -0.13 -21.82 -5.30
N THR A 75 1.17 -22.00 -5.10
CA THR A 75 1.76 -23.23 -4.57
C THR A 75 3.15 -22.95 -4.00
N MET A 76 3.70 -23.90 -3.28
CA MET A 76 5.15 -23.96 -3.04
C MET A 76 5.86 -24.46 -4.31
N PRO A 77 7.15 -24.13 -4.52
CA PRO A 77 7.91 -24.73 -5.60
C PRO A 77 7.78 -26.26 -5.57
N PHE A 78 7.31 -26.85 -6.67
CA PHE A 78 7.05 -28.30 -6.83
C PHE A 78 5.96 -28.88 -5.90
N GLY A 79 5.06 -28.06 -5.37
CA GLY A 79 3.92 -28.55 -4.60
C GLY A 79 3.00 -29.45 -5.44
N MET A 80 2.46 -30.51 -4.84
CA MET A 80 1.58 -31.45 -5.56
C MET A 80 0.33 -30.76 -6.12
N THR A 81 -0.30 -29.89 -5.34
CA THR A 81 -1.55 -29.24 -5.73
C THR A 81 -1.33 -27.74 -5.90
N ASN A 82 -1.72 -27.22 -7.06
CA ASN A 82 -1.69 -25.80 -7.34
C ASN A 82 -3.10 -25.23 -7.19
N TRP A 83 -3.23 -24.08 -6.53
CA TRP A 83 -4.51 -23.41 -6.37
C TRP A 83 -4.60 -22.21 -7.30
N THR A 84 -5.73 -22.04 -7.98
CA THR A 84 -6.02 -20.85 -8.79
C THR A 84 -7.49 -20.48 -8.68
N ALA A 85 -7.80 -19.20 -8.89
CA ALA A 85 -9.17 -18.79 -9.14
C ALA A 85 -9.69 -19.47 -10.41
N GLN A 86 -10.93 -19.92 -10.39
CA GLN A 86 -11.63 -20.49 -11.53
C GLN A 86 -12.62 -19.45 -12.07
N THR A 87 -12.35 -18.94 -13.27
CA THR A 87 -13.25 -18.01 -13.98
C THR A 87 -14.09 -18.70 -15.04
N ARG A 88 -13.60 -19.83 -15.57
CA ARG A 88 -14.25 -20.64 -16.60
C ARG A 88 -14.03 -22.13 -16.36
N GLN A 89 -14.81 -22.96 -17.05
CA GLN A 89 -14.70 -24.40 -16.91
C GLN A 89 -13.40 -24.91 -17.51
N ASN A 90 -12.71 -25.75 -16.76
CA ASN A 90 -11.48 -26.38 -17.19
C ASN A 90 -11.76 -27.48 -18.21
N LYS A 91 -11.01 -27.54 -19.32
CA LYS A 91 -11.15 -28.59 -20.35
C LYS A 91 -9.87 -28.67 -21.20
N ILE A 92 -9.82 -29.65 -22.10
CA ILE A 92 -8.73 -29.71 -23.09
C ILE A 92 -8.72 -28.41 -23.90
N SER A 93 -7.52 -27.84 -24.09
CA SER A 93 -7.28 -26.57 -24.78
C SER A 93 -7.80 -25.33 -24.06
N VAL A 94 -8.22 -25.43 -22.80
CA VAL A 94 -8.68 -24.27 -22.00
C VAL A 94 -8.21 -24.39 -20.55
N THR A 95 -7.67 -23.29 -20.03
CA THR A 95 -7.33 -23.16 -18.62
C THR A 95 -8.54 -22.69 -17.79
N SER A 96 -8.60 -23.11 -16.53
CA SER A 96 -9.55 -22.66 -15.50
C SER A 96 -9.60 -21.15 -15.26
N TYR A 97 -8.53 -20.42 -15.60
CA TYR A 97 -8.42 -18.97 -15.41
C TYR A 97 -8.13 -18.28 -16.74
N ALA A 98 -8.72 -17.10 -16.94
CA ALA A 98 -8.34 -16.14 -17.96
C ALA A 98 -8.51 -14.70 -17.44
N TYR A 99 -7.57 -13.82 -17.77
CA TYR A 99 -7.51 -12.46 -17.25
C TYR A 99 -8.70 -11.57 -17.69
N GLU A 100 -9.30 -11.86 -18.84
CA GLU A 100 -10.43 -11.09 -19.39
C GLU A 100 -11.75 -11.38 -18.68
N ASP A 101 -11.84 -12.51 -17.96
CA ASP A 101 -13.07 -12.91 -17.30
C ASP A 101 -13.33 -12.03 -16.07
N ARG A 102 -14.56 -11.54 -15.94
CA ARG A 102 -14.96 -10.63 -14.86
C ARG A 102 -15.59 -11.31 -13.66
N THR A 103 -15.78 -12.63 -13.72
CA THR A 103 -16.47 -13.42 -12.70
C THR A 103 -15.62 -14.60 -12.29
N ILE A 104 -15.60 -14.87 -10.98
CA ILE A 104 -14.95 -16.04 -10.39
C ILE A 104 -16.05 -16.99 -9.91
N SER A 105 -16.04 -18.22 -10.40
CA SER A 105 -16.96 -19.29 -10.00
C SER A 105 -16.50 -20.00 -8.72
N GLY A 106 -15.20 -19.97 -8.43
CA GLY A 106 -14.62 -20.59 -7.24
C GLY A 106 -13.09 -20.63 -7.28
N PHE A 107 -12.49 -21.49 -6.46
CA PHE A 107 -11.07 -21.81 -6.48
C PHE A 107 -10.89 -23.30 -6.73
N ILE A 108 -9.97 -23.66 -7.61
CA ILE A 108 -9.72 -25.03 -8.02
C ILE A 108 -8.29 -25.45 -7.65
N GLY A 109 -8.16 -26.65 -7.10
CA GLY A 109 -6.89 -27.37 -6.99
C GLY A 109 -6.61 -28.10 -8.30
N THR A 110 -5.60 -27.67 -9.06
CA THR A 110 -5.29 -28.20 -10.39
C THR A 110 -3.90 -28.83 -10.45
N HIS A 111 -3.80 -29.87 -11.27
CA HIS A 111 -2.56 -30.56 -11.64
C HIS A 111 -2.25 -30.38 -13.13
N GLN A 112 -3.00 -29.52 -13.82
CA GLN A 112 -2.84 -29.30 -15.25
C GLN A 112 -1.48 -28.63 -15.55
N PRO A 113 -0.58 -29.27 -16.33
CA PRO A 113 0.74 -28.68 -16.59
C PRO A 113 0.76 -27.77 -17.82
N ALA A 114 -0.21 -27.91 -18.73
CA ALA A 114 -0.30 -27.13 -19.96
C ALA A 114 -1.74 -27.11 -20.51
N ILE A 115 -2.04 -26.13 -21.35
CA ILE A 115 -3.37 -25.90 -21.92
C ILE A 115 -3.92 -27.11 -22.69
N TRP A 116 -3.08 -27.87 -23.41
CA TRP A 116 -3.50 -29.02 -24.22
C TRP A 116 -3.71 -30.31 -23.43
N MET A 117 -3.28 -30.39 -22.17
CA MET A 117 -3.45 -31.61 -21.36
C MET A 117 -4.80 -31.67 -20.64
N GLY A 118 -5.41 -30.51 -20.38
CA GLY A 118 -6.68 -30.41 -19.66
C GLY A 118 -6.62 -30.98 -18.23
N THR A 119 -7.73 -30.83 -17.52
CA THR A 119 -8.07 -31.57 -16.31
C THR A 119 -9.57 -31.74 -16.37
N THR A 120 -10.02 -32.99 -16.57
CA THR A 120 -11.45 -33.31 -16.68
C THR A 120 -12.11 -33.08 -15.34
N VAL A 121 -13.15 -32.25 -15.30
CA VAL A 121 -14.14 -32.25 -14.23
C VAL A 121 -15.37 -32.94 -14.81
N THR A 122 -15.60 -34.20 -14.40
CA THR A 122 -16.83 -34.94 -14.65
C THR A 122 -17.98 -34.36 -13.85
#